data_AF-A0A970BHS2-F1
#
_entry.id   AF-A0A970BHS2-F1
#
_cell.length_a   1.000
_cell.length_b   1.000
_cell.length_c   1.000
_cell.angle_alpha   90.00
_cell.angle_beta   90.00
_cell.angle_gamma   90.00
#
_symmetry.space_group_name_H-M   'P 1'
#
loop_
_entity.id
_entity.type
_entity.pdbx_description
1 polymer ?
#
loop_
_entity_poly.entity_id
_entity_poly.type
_entity_poly.pdbx_seq_one_letter_code
_entity_poly.pdbx_strand_id
1 'polypeptide(L)'
;MPAVEQLVEGSEKRYFTWAPFEENIVLADNLDVDNGNEEDQENSSTLSKFPQKEVRLCLNCGKLTKYCNCQNRISSIPLFDIEQKIIKNRKGQQVEQLAPPPDLQECPRCRSKSKSETEIVTPITIHGTGPLANLTYELYRQLPTATDLKKKALPGEGRKLLTFYDSRQGAARFAAFLQDVSNKQNYRHLIPQAIDQCLQADEWGDNTAPNLFALSKKSGEIAWKKGIIQNDSESNYWRSTTASFTVDQRKSASIWMGKIILGEFTTGRRSRQSLESMGLVGVSYFQKGDQPDFSSLGKEIGLSTDQTSALIGHLLDDLRFRKAVKLPTGIFPDDPEFGTNKGNPHFIRQGKPRSGEERWIGDTPRQLRRQYVQRVLEINRMDFSDESVVKNPYSYLGLVKKYRWIAYRFFNRRLST
;
A
#
# COMPACT_ATOMS: atom_id res chain seq x y z
N MET A 1 -1.96 14.41 -1.30
CA MET A 1 -0.84 13.91 -0.46
C MET A 1 -1.38 13.73 0.95
N PRO A 2 -1.00 12.71 1.75
CA PRO A 2 -1.28 12.78 3.18
C PRO A 2 -0.71 14.10 3.69
N ALA A 3 -1.48 14.84 4.49
CA ALA A 3 -0.99 16.08 5.10
C ALA A 3 0.33 15.74 5.80
N VAL A 4 1.44 16.21 5.24
CA VAL A 4 2.72 16.19 5.93
C VAL A 4 2.55 17.26 7.00
N GLU A 5 2.01 16.85 8.15
CA GLU A 5 1.90 17.71 9.30
C GLU A 5 3.33 18.12 9.65
N GLN A 6 3.64 19.40 9.39
CA GLN A 6 4.88 20.00 9.83
C GLN A 6 4.94 19.82 11.35
N LEU A 7 6.05 19.26 11.83
CA LEU A 7 6.32 19.17 13.27
C LEU A 7 6.12 20.57 13.87
N VAL A 8 5.47 20.62 15.04
CA VAL A 8 5.35 21.87 15.80
C VAL A 8 6.75 22.42 16.01
N GLU A 9 6.96 23.69 15.64
CA GLU A 9 8.26 24.37 15.68
C GLU A 9 8.92 24.18 17.06
N GLY A 10 10.15 23.64 17.08
CA GLY A 10 10.87 23.29 18.31
C GLY A 10 10.67 21.85 18.85
N SER A 11 9.85 21.02 18.20
CA SER A 11 9.66 19.61 18.58
C SER A 11 10.70 18.70 17.91
N GLU A 12 11.31 17.79 18.68
CA GLU A 12 12.21 16.75 18.18
C GLU A 12 11.43 15.48 17.84
N LYS A 13 11.68 14.91 16.66
CA LYS A 13 11.07 13.65 16.24
C LYS A 13 11.73 12.47 16.94
N ARG A 14 10.92 11.56 17.47
CA ARG A 14 11.40 10.34 18.14
C ARG A 14 10.62 9.12 17.71
N TYR A 15 11.28 7.97 17.75
CA TYR A 15 10.74 6.69 17.29
C TYR A 15 10.75 5.69 18.43
N PHE A 16 9.61 5.06 18.67
CA PHE A 16 9.45 4.11 19.76
C PHE A 16 8.91 2.78 19.23
N THR A 17 9.33 1.69 19.87
CA THR A 17 8.68 0.38 19.74
C THR A 17 8.02 0.01 21.07
N TRP A 18 6.95 -0.79 21.03
CA TRP A 18 6.23 -1.25 22.23
C TRP A 18 6.83 -2.53 22.86
N ALA A 19 7.82 -3.12 22.19
CA ALA A 19 8.53 -4.32 22.60
C ALA A 19 9.96 -4.26 22.07
N PRO A 20 10.93 -4.86 22.78
CA PRO A 20 12.30 -4.90 22.28
C PRO A 20 12.35 -5.72 20.99
N PHE A 21 13.29 -5.38 20.11
CA PHE A 21 13.50 -6.11 18.85
C PHE A 21 14.93 -6.60 18.72
N GLU A 22 15.10 -7.66 17.94
CA GLU A 22 16.40 -8.13 17.48
C GLU A 22 16.55 -7.77 16.00
N GLU A 23 17.70 -7.21 15.65
CA GLU A 23 18.02 -6.91 14.26
C GLU A 23 18.25 -8.21 13.48
N ASN A 24 17.46 -8.43 12.43
CA ASN A 24 17.55 -9.59 11.57
C ASN A 24 17.59 -9.15 10.11
N ILE A 25 18.81 -8.99 9.59
CA ILE A 25 19.09 -8.54 8.23
C ILE A 25 18.54 -9.52 7.18
N VAL A 26 18.36 -10.80 7.53
CA VAL A 26 17.80 -11.82 6.61
C VAL A 26 16.35 -11.50 6.24
N LEU A 27 15.65 -10.67 7.04
CA LEU A 27 14.28 -10.25 6.77
C LEU A 27 14.18 -8.97 5.90
N ALA A 28 15.30 -8.43 5.41
CA ALA A 28 15.32 -7.15 4.70
C ALA A 28 14.63 -7.20 3.34
N ASP A 29 13.71 -6.26 3.12
CA ASP A 29 13.03 -6.00 1.86
C ASP A 29 13.96 -5.22 0.92
N ASN A 30 14.76 -5.94 0.13
CA ASN A 30 15.73 -5.37 -0.82
C ASN A 30 15.07 -4.97 -2.16
N LEU A 31 13.98 -4.20 -2.12
CA LEU A 31 13.21 -3.83 -3.32
C LEU A 31 13.83 -2.71 -4.16
N ASP A 32 14.69 -1.88 -3.55
CA ASP A 32 15.28 -0.69 -4.17
C ASP A 32 16.81 -0.81 -4.23
N VAL A 33 17.32 -1.85 -4.91
CA VAL A 33 18.72 -1.85 -5.38
C VAL A 33 18.76 -1.02 -6.67
N ASP A 34 18.55 0.28 -6.53
CA ASP A 34 18.93 1.23 -7.57
C ASP A 34 20.35 1.72 -7.23
N ASN A 35 21.32 1.26 -8.01
CA ASN A 35 22.70 1.80 -8.14
C ASN A 35 23.46 2.24 -6.87
N GLY A 36 23.34 1.52 -5.75
CA GLY A 36 24.23 1.69 -4.60
C GLY A 36 25.45 0.78 -4.73
N ASN A 37 26.66 1.35 -4.68
CA ASN A 37 27.93 0.63 -4.74
C ASN A 37 27.93 -0.63 -3.87
N GLU A 38 28.33 -1.76 -4.46
CA GLU A 38 28.36 -3.08 -3.83
C GLU A 38 29.29 -3.15 -2.60
N GLU A 39 30.21 -2.18 -2.49
CA GLU A 39 31.28 -2.13 -1.48
C GLU A 39 30.83 -1.66 -0.08
N ASP A 40 29.74 -0.91 0.05
CA ASP A 40 29.34 -0.31 1.35
C ASP A 40 28.56 -1.27 2.27
N GLN A 41 28.13 -2.44 1.78
CA GLN A 41 27.24 -3.33 2.53
C GLN A 41 27.92 -4.56 3.17
N GLU A 42 29.10 -4.97 2.71
CA GLU A 42 29.79 -6.15 3.28
C GLU A 42 30.43 -5.87 4.65
N ASN A 43 30.81 -4.63 4.94
CA ASN A 43 31.46 -4.23 6.20
C ASN A 43 30.51 -3.95 7.38
N SER A 44 29.19 -4.05 7.20
CA SER A 44 28.19 -3.66 8.22
C SER A 44 27.57 -4.82 9.01
N SER A 45 27.99 -6.06 8.72
CA SER A 45 27.27 -7.29 9.09
C SER A 45 27.35 -7.70 10.57
N THR A 46 28.11 -7.01 11.43
CA THR A 46 28.36 -7.45 12.83
C THR A 46 27.98 -6.46 13.92
N LEU A 47 27.57 -5.23 13.60
CA LEU A 47 27.26 -4.20 14.61
C LEU A 47 25.77 -3.81 14.57
N SER A 48 25.10 -3.93 15.72
CA SER A 48 23.76 -3.36 15.92
C SER A 48 23.79 -1.86 15.60
N LYS A 49 22.97 -1.45 14.63
CA LYS A 49 22.84 -0.07 14.14
C LYS A 49 21.87 0.73 14.98
N PHE A 50 20.86 0.08 15.56
CA PHE A 50 19.74 0.70 16.25
C PHE A 50 19.68 0.26 17.72
N PRO A 51 20.50 0.86 18.60
CA PRO A 51 20.38 0.64 20.04
C PRO A 51 19.00 1.05 20.56
N GLN A 52 18.52 0.30 21.54
CA GLN A 52 17.21 0.48 22.17
C GLN A 52 17.36 0.84 23.63
N LYS A 53 16.61 1.83 24.09
CA LYS A 53 16.56 2.23 25.50
C LYS A 53 15.13 2.16 26.03
N GLU A 54 14.91 1.36 27.07
CA GLU A 54 13.61 1.33 27.74
C GLU A 54 13.35 2.68 28.44
N VAL A 55 12.18 3.23 28.13
CA VAL A 55 11.64 4.48 28.60
C VAL A 55 10.22 4.23 29.12
N ARG A 56 9.89 4.88 30.24
CA ARG A 56 8.52 4.93 30.76
C ARG A 56 8.13 6.38 31.01
N LEU A 57 6.91 6.73 30.64
CA LEU A 57 6.34 8.06 30.80
C LEU A 57 5.28 8.03 31.89
N CYS A 58 5.14 9.11 32.64
CA CYS A 58 4.00 9.31 33.51
C CYS A 58 2.80 9.78 32.67
N LEU A 59 1.69 9.05 32.69
CA LEU A 59 0.49 9.39 31.93
C LEU A 59 -0.23 10.64 32.44
N ASN A 60 0.07 11.10 33.67
CA ASN A 60 -0.53 12.32 34.20
C ASN A 60 0.19 13.59 33.77
N CYS A 61 1.51 13.56 33.57
CA CYS A 61 2.30 14.77 33.28
C CYS A 61 3.20 14.67 32.05
N GLY A 62 3.23 13.51 31.37
CA GLY A 62 4.03 13.27 30.17
C GLY A 62 5.54 13.18 30.39
N LYS A 63 6.05 13.44 31.60
CA LYS A 63 7.49 13.35 31.90
C LYS A 63 7.94 11.89 32.05
N LEU A 64 9.22 11.64 31.79
CA LEU A 64 9.86 10.37 32.14
C LEU A 64 9.58 10.02 33.60
N THR A 65 9.23 8.76 33.86
CA THR A 65 8.94 8.25 35.21
C THR A 65 10.05 8.58 36.20
N LYS A 66 11.32 8.61 35.76
CA LYS A 66 12.48 8.99 36.58
C LYS A 66 12.49 10.46 37.03
N TYR A 67 11.83 11.35 36.29
CA TYR A 67 11.80 12.80 36.54
C TYR A 67 10.38 13.31 36.89
N CYS A 68 9.47 12.41 37.26
CA CYS A 68 8.07 12.73 37.54
C CYS A 68 7.83 13.01 39.03
N ASN A 69 7.11 14.09 39.35
CA ASN A 69 6.75 14.47 40.72
C ASN A 69 5.24 14.35 41.03
N CYS A 70 4.46 13.61 40.24
CA CYS A 70 3.02 13.43 40.49
C CYS A 70 2.78 12.52 41.70
N GLN A 71 1.79 12.88 42.54
CA GLN A 71 1.40 12.08 43.72
C GLN A 71 0.84 10.70 43.34
N ASN A 72 -0.09 10.64 42.37
CA ASN A 72 -0.66 9.40 41.84
C ASN A 72 -0.04 9.05 40.49
N ARG A 73 1.21 8.57 40.50
CA ARG A 73 1.93 8.29 39.26
C ARG A 73 1.37 7.06 38.54
N ILE A 74 0.76 7.27 37.37
CA ILE A 74 0.40 6.20 36.44
C ILE A 74 1.51 6.09 35.39
N SER A 75 2.20 4.96 35.34
CA SER A 75 3.26 4.74 34.34
C SER A 75 2.67 4.20 33.04
N SER A 76 3.22 4.63 31.90
CA SER A 76 2.93 4.05 30.60
C SER A 76 3.40 2.60 30.53
N ILE A 77 2.93 1.90 29.49
CA ILE A 77 3.62 0.69 29.00
C ILE A 77 5.09 1.03 28.68
N PRO A 78 6.02 0.07 28.78
CA PRO A 78 7.40 0.29 28.39
C PRO A 78 7.46 0.66 26.90
N LEU A 79 8.21 1.71 26.61
CA LEU A 79 8.53 2.17 25.26
C LEU A 79 10.03 2.01 25.05
N PHE A 80 10.44 1.55 23.88
CA PHE A 80 11.86 1.39 23.55
C PHE A 80 12.23 2.47 22.52
N ASP A 81 12.97 3.49 22.97
CA ASP A 81 13.46 4.60 22.15
C ASP A 81 14.52 4.07 21.17
N ILE A 82 14.39 4.43 19.89
CA ILE A 82 15.29 4.01 18.82
C ILE A 82 16.30 5.13 18.57
N GLU A 83 17.56 4.85 18.86
CA GLU A 83 18.67 5.75 18.57
C GLU A 83 19.50 5.21 17.40
N GLN A 84 20.32 6.07 16.79
CA GLN A 84 21.30 5.70 15.77
C GLN A 84 22.70 6.09 16.22
N LYS A 85 23.67 5.22 15.96
CA LYS A 85 25.10 5.52 16.14
C LYS A 85 25.55 6.51 15.07
N ILE A 86 25.95 7.71 15.47
CA ILE A 86 26.58 8.72 14.63
C ILE A 86 28.07 8.73 14.93
N ILE A 87 28.90 8.47 13.93
CA ILE A 87 30.36 8.57 14.03
C ILE A 87 30.74 10.00 13.65
N LYS A 88 31.33 10.76 14.59
CA LYS A 88 31.87 12.10 14.32
C LYS A 88 33.39 12.06 14.42
N ASN A 89 34.06 12.54 13.38
CA ASN A 89 35.51 12.76 13.41
C ASN A 89 35.81 14.10 14.09
N ARG A 90 36.46 14.06 15.25
CA ARG A 90 36.99 15.26 15.91
C ARG A 90 38.47 15.08 16.16
N LYS A 91 39.30 15.97 15.61
CA LYS A 91 40.77 15.99 15.80
C LYS A 91 41.45 14.63 15.56
N GLY A 92 41.06 13.91 14.51
CA GLY A 92 41.63 12.61 14.17
C GLY A 92 41.14 11.42 15.01
N GLN A 93 40.26 11.63 15.99
CA GLN A 93 39.59 10.57 16.73
C GLN A 93 38.13 10.42 16.29
N GLN A 94 37.73 9.18 16.03
CA GLN A 94 36.34 8.80 15.83
C GLN A 94 35.63 8.77 17.18
N VAL A 95 34.61 9.60 17.35
CA VAL A 95 33.74 9.59 18.53
C VAL A 95 32.37 9.06 18.11
N GLU A 96 31.95 7.96 18.72
CA GLU A 96 30.59 7.43 18.57
C GLU A 96 29.63 8.19 19.49
N GLN A 97 28.56 8.74 18.91
CA GLN A 97 27.50 9.40 19.64
C GLN A 97 26.16 8.74 19.31
N LEU A 98 25.36 8.43 20.33
CA LEU A 98 23.97 8.03 20.15
C LEU A 98 23.09 9.27 20.01
N ALA A 99 22.26 9.30 18.98
CA ALA A 99 21.29 10.37 18.76
C ALA A 99 20.03 9.81 18.09
N PRO A 100 18.86 10.45 18.29
CA PRO A 100 17.66 10.12 17.54
C PRO A 100 17.91 10.29 16.02
N PRO A 101 17.50 9.33 15.17
CA PRO A 101 17.60 9.51 13.73
C PRO A 101 16.68 10.66 13.28
N PRO A 102 17.09 11.51 12.32
CA PRO A 102 16.21 12.56 11.80
C PRO A 102 15.01 11.94 11.07
N ASP A 103 15.26 10.98 10.18
CA ASP A 103 14.24 10.23 9.45
C ASP A 103 14.54 8.73 9.52
N LEU A 104 13.53 7.93 9.86
CA LEU A 104 13.68 6.48 9.96
C LEU A 104 13.37 5.84 8.59
N GLN A 105 14.43 5.76 7.77
CA GLN A 105 14.37 5.21 6.40
C GLN A 105 14.57 3.70 6.33
N GLU A 106 15.00 3.09 7.43
CA GLU A 106 15.36 1.68 7.49
C GLU A 106 14.70 1.05 8.71
N CYS A 107 14.03 -0.09 8.52
CA CYS A 107 13.36 -0.80 9.59
C CYS A 107 14.39 -1.27 10.62
N PRO A 108 14.26 -0.91 11.90
CA PRO A 108 15.22 -1.34 12.92
C PRO A 108 15.27 -2.86 13.09
N ARG A 109 14.15 -3.56 12.86
CA ARG A 109 14.07 -5.02 13.00
C ARG A 109 14.61 -5.76 11.79
N CYS A 110 14.12 -5.44 10.59
CA CYS A 110 14.45 -6.23 9.40
C CYS A 110 15.40 -5.53 8.43
N ARG A 111 15.80 -4.28 8.66
CA ARG A 111 16.62 -3.46 7.75
C ARG A 111 16.01 -3.19 6.36
N SER A 112 14.72 -3.46 6.18
CA SER A 112 13.96 -3.05 5.00
C SER A 112 14.00 -1.54 4.84
N LYS A 113 14.19 -1.04 3.62
CA LYS A 113 14.26 0.40 3.35
C LYS A 113 12.93 0.95 2.85
N SER A 114 12.62 2.17 3.25
CA SER A 114 11.58 2.97 2.62
C SER A 114 12.07 3.51 1.28
N LYS A 115 11.15 4.01 0.46
CA LYS A 115 11.53 4.69 -0.78
C LYS A 115 12.19 6.01 -0.41
N SER A 116 13.03 6.54 -1.29
CA SER A 116 13.59 7.90 -1.14
C SER A 116 12.49 8.89 -0.76
N GLU A 117 12.79 9.78 0.20
CA GLU A 117 11.87 10.82 0.71
C GLU A 117 10.63 10.30 1.47
N THR A 118 10.57 9.01 1.84
CA THR A 118 9.45 8.43 2.63
C THR A 118 9.96 7.71 3.85
N GLU A 119 9.20 7.55 4.92
CA GLU A 119 9.67 6.78 6.08
C GLU A 119 9.14 5.34 6.11
N ILE A 120 9.88 4.46 6.80
CA ILE A 120 9.47 3.07 7.02
C ILE A 120 8.33 2.97 8.05
N VAL A 121 8.19 3.99 8.89
CA VAL A 121 7.18 4.08 9.94
C VAL A 121 6.06 5.04 9.54
N THR A 122 4.87 4.78 10.08
CA THR A 122 3.75 5.72 9.99
C THR A 122 3.65 6.47 11.32
N PRO A 123 3.74 7.82 11.31
CA PRO A 123 3.57 8.59 12.53
C PRO A 123 2.15 8.42 13.07
N ILE A 124 2.02 8.31 14.39
CA ILE A 124 0.73 8.38 15.09
C ILE A 124 0.59 9.80 15.61
N THR A 125 -0.29 10.59 15.01
CA THR A 125 -0.66 11.91 15.53
C THR A 125 -2.06 11.84 16.13
N ILE A 126 -2.23 12.46 17.31
CA ILE A 126 -3.54 12.67 17.95
C ILE A 126 -4.04 14.11 17.77
N HIS A 127 -3.19 14.97 17.20
CA HIS A 127 -3.49 16.35 16.85
C HIS A 127 -3.55 16.52 15.34
N GLY A 128 -3.99 17.70 14.89
CA GLY A 128 -3.96 18.08 13.49
C GLY A 128 -5.19 17.65 12.70
N THR A 129 -5.09 17.73 11.37
CA THR A 129 -6.26 17.56 10.48
C THR A 129 -6.63 16.10 10.26
N GLY A 130 -5.66 15.17 10.37
CA GLY A 130 -5.87 13.74 10.16
C GLY A 130 -6.91 13.13 11.11
N PRO A 131 -6.64 13.09 12.43
CA PRO A 131 -7.58 12.55 13.42
C PRO A 131 -8.92 13.28 13.40
N LEU A 132 -8.91 14.60 13.25
CA LEU A 132 -10.12 15.41 13.22
C LEU A 132 -10.98 15.10 11.99
N ALA A 133 -10.40 14.88 10.82
CA ALA A 133 -11.15 14.51 9.62
C ALA A 133 -11.79 13.13 9.77
N ASN A 134 -11.06 12.16 10.32
CA ASN A 134 -11.59 10.83 10.60
C ASN A 134 -12.76 10.90 11.60
N LEU A 135 -12.59 11.59 12.73
CA LEU A 135 -13.64 11.79 13.72
C LEU A 135 -14.86 12.49 13.11
N THR A 136 -14.62 13.54 12.33
CA THR A 136 -15.67 14.31 11.64
C THR A 136 -16.46 13.44 10.67
N TYR A 137 -15.77 12.63 9.88
CA TYR A 137 -16.37 11.68 8.95
C TYR A 137 -17.20 10.62 9.70
N GLU A 138 -16.67 10.04 10.78
CA GLU A 138 -17.39 9.05 11.59
C GLU A 138 -18.63 9.64 12.26
N LEU A 139 -18.50 10.80 12.90
CA LEU A 139 -19.62 11.49 13.54
C LEU A 139 -20.71 11.84 12.52
N TYR A 140 -20.33 12.30 11.33
CA TYR A 140 -21.28 12.59 10.26
C TYR A 140 -22.12 11.36 9.88
N ARG A 141 -21.50 10.17 9.79
CA ARG A 141 -22.22 8.92 9.47
C ARG A 141 -23.20 8.50 10.55
N GLN A 142 -22.93 8.84 11.81
CA GLN A 142 -23.80 8.56 12.95
C GLN A 142 -24.95 9.56 13.12
N LEU A 143 -24.93 10.69 12.40
CA LEU A 143 -26.02 11.67 12.48
C LEU A 143 -27.33 11.05 11.97
N PRO A 144 -28.47 11.35 12.63
CA PRO A 144 -29.76 10.94 12.11
C PRO A 144 -30.07 11.63 10.78
N THR A 145 -30.82 10.96 9.92
CA THR A 145 -31.37 11.57 8.70
C THR A 145 -32.28 12.74 9.04
N ALA A 146 -32.44 13.70 8.14
CA ALA A 146 -33.38 14.78 8.34
C ALA A 146 -34.82 14.24 8.51
N THR A 147 -35.63 14.86 9.36
CA THR A 147 -37.04 14.46 9.57
C THR A 147 -37.93 14.85 8.40
N ASP A 148 -37.65 16.01 7.78
CA ASP A 148 -38.37 16.55 6.63
C ASP A 148 -38.08 15.77 5.34
N LEU A 149 -39.14 15.30 4.67
CA LEU A 149 -39.08 14.57 3.40
C LEU A 149 -38.33 15.34 2.31
N LYS A 150 -38.48 16.67 2.25
CA LYS A 150 -37.75 17.48 1.25
C LYS A 150 -36.25 17.48 1.50
N LYS A 151 -35.85 17.52 2.79
CA LYS A 151 -34.43 17.48 3.18
C LYS A 151 -33.83 16.10 3.04
N LYS A 152 -34.60 15.03 3.24
CA LYS A 152 -34.15 13.64 2.99
C LYS A 152 -33.72 13.40 1.55
N ALA A 153 -34.30 14.13 0.58
CA ALA A 153 -33.89 14.05 -0.83
C ALA A 153 -32.54 14.71 -1.12
N LEU A 154 -31.97 15.48 -0.17
CA LEU A 154 -30.66 16.12 -0.32
C LEU A 154 -29.52 15.13 -0.02
N PRO A 155 -28.29 15.41 -0.48
CA PRO A 155 -27.11 14.58 -0.19
C PRO A 155 -26.97 14.25 1.30
N GLY A 156 -26.55 13.02 1.57
CA GLY A 156 -26.44 12.49 2.93
C GLY A 156 -27.77 12.37 3.67
N GLU A 157 -28.89 12.29 2.96
CA GLU A 157 -30.26 12.22 3.51
C GLU A 157 -30.60 13.45 4.37
N GLY A 158 -30.08 14.61 3.95
CA GLY A 158 -30.27 15.89 4.63
C GLY A 158 -29.40 16.09 5.87
N ARG A 159 -28.45 15.19 6.15
CA ARG A 159 -27.46 15.37 7.21
C ARG A 159 -26.60 16.61 6.93
N LYS A 160 -26.40 17.42 7.95
CA LYS A 160 -25.56 18.62 7.90
C LYS A 160 -24.47 18.52 8.96
N LEU A 161 -23.28 18.94 8.58
CA LEU A 161 -22.14 19.06 9.46
C LEU A 161 -21.60 20.48 9.33
N LEU A 162 -21.39 21.12 10.47
CA LEU A 162 -20.76 22.43 10.56
C LEU A 162 -19.51 22.29 11.42
N THR A 163 -18.36 22.66 10.87
CA THR A 163 -17.07 22.59 11.57
C THR A 163 -16.52 23.99 11.77
N PHE A 164 -16.09 24.29 13.00
CA PHE A 164 -15.49 25.58 13.36
C PHE A 164 -13.97 25.43 13.47
N TYR A 165 -13.25 26.48 13.08
CA TYR A 165 -11.79 26.57 13.11
C TYR A 165 -11.38 27.96 13.56
N ASP A 166 -10.28 28.05 14.31
CA ASP A 166 -9.80 29.31 14.88
C ASP A 166 -9.32 30.32 13.82
N SER A 167 -9.03 29.87 12.59
CA SER A 167 -8.65 30.75 11.49
C SER A 167 -9.35 30.37 10.18
N ARG A 168 -9.57 31.39 9.32
CA ARG A 168 -10.14 31.21 7.97
C ARG A 168 -9.28 30.28 7.10
N GLN A 169 -7.96 30.42 7.20
CA GLN A 169 -7.02 29.59 6.44
C GLN A 169 -7.03 28.15 6.94
N GLY A 170 -7.08 27.93 8.26
CA GLY A 170 -7.22 26.60 8.86
C GLY A 170 -8.51 25.91 8.42
N ALA A 171 -9.64 26.63 8.44
CA ALA A 171 -10.93 26.14 7.95
C ALA A 171 -10.86 25.68 6.49
N ALA A 172 -10.26 26.49 5.61
CA ALA A 172 -10.14 26.17 4.19
C ALA A 172 -9.25 24.94 3.94
N ARG A 173 -8.10 24.85 4.61
CA ARG A 173 -7.20 23.69 4.51
C ARG A 173 -7.88 22.41 4.99
N PHE A 174 -8.59 22.48 6.12
CA PHE A 174 -9.32 21.33 6.63
C PHE A 174 -10.44 20.90 5.70
N ALA A 175 -11.21 21.84 5.13
CA ALA A 175 -12.28 21.52 4.21
C ALA A 175 -11.75 20.78 2.97
N ALA A 176 -10.65 21.24 2.38
CA ALA A 176 -9.99 20.56 1.27
C ALA A 176 -9.51 19.15 1.67
N PHE A 177 -8.85 19.03 2.81
CA PHE A 177 -8.37 17.74 3.32
C PHE A 177 -9.52 16.75 3.59
N LEU A 178 -10.61 17.21 4.20
CA LEU A 178 -11.80 16.40 4.47
C LEU A 178 -12.46 15.93 3.16
N GLN A 179 -12.50 16.80 2.14
CA GLN A 179 -13.00 16.45 0.82
C GLN A 179 -12.15 15.33 0.18
N ASP A 180 -10.82 15.44 0.22
CA ASP A 180 -9.90 14.40 -0.29
C ASP A 180 -10.11 13.05 0.40
N VAL A 181 -10.20 13.06 1.73
CA VAL A 181 -10.46 11.85 2.53
C VAL A 181 -11.82 11.25 2.15
N SER A 182 -12.87 12.07 2.07
CA SER A 182 -14.21 11.63 1.70
C SER A 182 -14.24 11.03 0.29
N ASN A 183 -13.64 11.70 -0.70
CA ASN A 183 -13.58 11.23 -2.09
C ASN A 183 -12.87 9.88 -2.18
N LYS A 184 -11.71 9.74 -1.54
CA LYS A 184 -10.97 8.48 -1.50
C LYS A 184 -11.81 7.34 -0.91
N GLN A 185 -12.52 7.58 0.19
CA GLN A 185 -13.40 6.56 0.79
C GLN A 185 -14.62 6.24 -0.09
N ASN A 186 -15.21 7.26 -0.74
CA ASN A 186 -16.32 7.08 -1.67
C ASN A 186 -15.91 6.17 -2.83
N TYR A 187 -14.79 6.43 -3.50
CA TYR A 187 -14.32 5.57 -4.59
C TYR A 187 -13.99 4.15 -4.13
N ARG A 188 -13.35 3.99 -2.97
CA ARG A 188 -13.09 2.67 -2.38
C ARG A 188 -14.38 1.91 -2.09
N HIS A 189 -15.44 2.59 -1.67
CA HIS A 189 -16.74 1.99 -1.44
C HIS A 189 -17.45 1.56 -2.74
N LEU A 190 -17.19 2.26 -3.85
CA LEU A 190 -17.76 1.92 -5.16
C LEU A 190 -17.19 0.62 -5.74
N ILE A 191 -15.92 0.33 -5.53
CA ILE A 191 -15.25 -0.85 -6.10
C ILE A 191 -15.95 -2.17 -5.71
N PRO A 192 -16.16 -2.51 -4.43
CA PRO A 192 -16.85 -3.74 -4.06
C PRO A 192 -18.32 -3.73 -4.52
N GLN A 193 -19.00 -2.58 -4.51
CA GLN A 193 -20.36 -2.48 -5.05
C GLN A 193 -20.43 -2.77 -6.55
N ALA A 194 -19.45 -2.30 -7.32
CA ALA A 194 -19.33 -2.57 -8.74
C ALA A 194 -19.06 -4.05 -9.00
N ILE A 195 -18.19 -4.68 -8.20
CA ILE A 195 -17.95 -6.13 -8.26
C ILE A 195 -19.26 -6.89 -8.01
N ASP A 196 -19.99 -6.56 -6.95
CA ASP A 196 -21.25 -7.24 -6.62
C ASP A 196 -22.27 -7.12 -7.76
N GLN A 197 -22.39 -5.95 -8.39
CA GLN A 197 -23.27 -5.76 -9.54
C GLN A 197 -22.78 -6.49 -10.80
N CYS A 198 -21.47 -6.66 -10.99
CA CYS A 198 -20.94 -7.46 -12.10
C CYS A 198 -21.13 -8.97 -11.90
N LEU A 199 -21.29 -9.43 -10.66
CA LEU A 199 -21.52 -10.84 -10.34
C LEU A 199 -23.00 -11.24 -10.44
N GLN A 200 -23.94 -10.29 -10.38
CA GLN A 200 -25.35 -10.59 -10.63
C GLN A 200 -25.53 -11.02 -12.09
N ALA A 201 -26.28 -12.11 -12.32
CA ALA A 201 -26.65 -12.55 -13.66
C ALA A 201 -27.68 -11.58 -14.27
N ASP A 202 -27.19 -10.51 -14.89
CA ASP A 202 -27.96 -9.60 -15.72
C ASP A 202 -27.42 -9.61 -17.17
N GLU A 203 -27.99 -8.77 -18.05
CA GLU A 203 -27.63 -8.63 -19.48
C GLU A 203 -26.12 -8.34 -19.72
N TRP A 204 -25.36 -8.00 -18.66
CA TRP A 204 -23.92 -7.66 -18.68
C TRP A 204 -23.05 -8.55 -17.76
N GLY A 205 -23.64 -9.43 -16.95
CA GLY A 205 -22.94 -10.20 -15.92
C GLY A 205 -22.85 -11.69 -16.27
N ASP A 206 -21.66 -12.14 -16.67
CA ASP A 206 -21.36 -13.56 -16.96
C ASP A 206 -21.23 -14.42 -15.67
N ASN A 207 -21.85 -14.00 -14.55
CA ASN A 207 -21.67 -14.55 -13.20
C ASN A 207 -20.18 -14.79 -12.84
N THR A 208 -19.29 -13.98 -13.41
CA THR A 208 -17.85 -14.17 -13.33
C THR A 208 -17.18 -12.89 -12.84
N ALA A 209 -16.18 -13.04 -11.99
CA ALA A 209 -15.38 -11.94 -11.46
C ALA A 209 -14.94 -10.97 -12.60
N PRO A 210 -15.29 -9.66 -12.51
CA PRO A 210 -15.01 -8.70 -13.56
C PRO A 210 -13.53 -8.48 -13.74
N ASN A 211 -13.12 -8.30 -14.99
CA ASN A 211 -11.77 -7.81 -15.30
C ASN A 211 -11.66 -6.30 -15.03
N LEU A 212 -10.45 -5.74 -15.12
CA LEU A 212 -10.22 -4.31 -14.91
C LEU A 212 -11.14 -3.43 -15.77
N PHE A 213 -11.32 -3.71 -17.06
CA PHE A 213 -12.14 -2.89 -17.95
C PHE A 213 -13.62 -2.89 -17.54
N ALA A 214 -14.19 -4.07 -17.29
CA ALA A 214 -15.57 -4.22 -16.85
C ALA A 214 -15.80 -3.52 -15.50
N LEU A 215 -14.87 -3.71 -14.57
CA LEU A 215 -14.94 -3.09 -13.24
C LEU A 215 -14.81 -1.57 -13.32
N SER A 216 -13.88 -1.04 -14.11
CA SER A 216 -13.69 0.40 -14.32
C SER A 216 -14.93 1.05 -14.93
N LYS A 217 -15.52 0.41 -15.95
CA LYS A 217 -16.75 0.89 -16.58
C LYS A 217 -17.91 0.94 -15.58
N LYS A 218 -18.16 -0.18 -14.89
CA LYS A 218 -19.25 -0.28 -13.91
C LYS A 218 -19.06 0.69 -12.75
N SER A 219 -17.83 0.82 -12.25
CA SER A 219 -17.50 1.79 -11.19
C SER A 219 -17.76 3.23 -11.64
N GLY A 220 -17.41 3.57 -12.89
CA GLY A 220 -17.65 4.90 -13.46
C GLY A 220 -19.13 5.23 -13.60
N GLU A 221 -19.94 4.25 -14.02
CA GLU A 221 -21.40 4.36 -14.08
C GLU A 221 -22.02 4.62 -12.70
N ILE A 222 -21.61 3.85 -11.69
CA ILE A 222 -22.10 4.05 -10.31
C ILE A 222 -21.64 5.40 -9.77
N ALA A 223 -20.37 5.77 -9.98
CA ALA A 223 -19.81 7.05 -9.54
C ALA A 223 -20.64 8.22 -10.07
N TRP A 224 -20.97 8.21 -11.35
CA TRP A 224 -21.76 9.26 -11.99
C TRP A 224 -23.20 9.29 -11.51
N LYS A 225 -23.86 8.12 -11.44
CA LYS A 225 -25.25 8.01 -10.98
C LYS A 225 -25.40 8.53 -9.55
N LYS A 226 -24.39 8.32 -8.71
CA LYS A 226 -24.34 8.80 -7.33
C LYS A 226 -23.81 10.23 -7.19
N GLY A 227 -23.45 10.89 -8.28
CA GLY A 227 -22.90 12.26 -8.23
C GLY A 227 -21.49 12.34 -7.62
N ILE A 228 -20.76 11.22 -7.48
CA ILE A 228 -19.47 11.18 -6.77
C ILE A 228 -18.39 11.86 -7.60
N ILE A 229 -18.26 11.51 -8.88
CA ILE A 229 -17.24 12.11 -9.75
C ILE A 229 -17.54 13.60 -9.97
N GLN A 230 -18.81 14.00 -10.07
CA GLN A 230 -19.19 15.40 -10.19
C GLN A 230 -18.97 16.21 -8.89
N ASN A 231 -18.85 15.51 -7.76
CA ASN A 231 -18.50 16.08 -6.46
C ASN A 231 -16.99 15.97 -6.15
N ASP A 232 -16.17 15.61 -7.13
CA ASP A 232 -14.72 15.61 -7.00
C ASP A 232 -14.11 16.79 -7.74
N SER A 233 -13.42 17.66 -7.00
CA SER A 233 -12.79 18.88 -7.53
C SER A 233 -11.63 18.60 -8.48
N GLU A 234 -11.01 17.43 -8.37
CA GLU A 234 -9.92 17.00 -9.26
C GLU A 234 -10.44 16.35 -10.54
N SER A 235 -11.76 16.09 -10.62
CA SER A 235 -12.36 15.55 -11.84
C SER A 235 -12.63 16.65 -12.87
N ASN A 236 -12.59 16.27 -14.14
CA ASN A 236 -13.05 17.12 -15.25
C ASN A 236 -14.57 17.37 -15.25
N TYR A 237 -15.30 16.81 -14.28
CA TYR A 237 -16.76 16.88 -14.17
C TYR A 237 -17.24 17.64 -12.95
N TRP A 238 -16.32 18.28 -12.21
CA TRP A 238 -16.65 19.04 -11.02
C TRP A 238 -17.79 20.02 -11.28
N ARG A 239 -18.86 19.92 -10.48
CA ARG A 239 -20.11 20.72 -10.58
C ARG A 239 -20.91 20.52 -11.87
N SER A 240 -20.65 19.45 -12.63
CA SER A 240 -21.52 19.07 -13.74
C SER A 240 -22.90 18.66 -13.20
N THR A 241 -23.96 19.24 -13.77
CA THR A 241 -25.35 18.96 -13.42
C THR A 241 -26.00 17.92 -14.35
N THR A 242 -25.24 17.39 -15.31
CA THR A 242 -25.79 16.49 -16.32
C THR A 242 -26.08 15.11 -15.73
N ALA A 243 -27.35 14.72 -15.76
CA ALA A 243 -27.78 13.41 -15.29
C ALA A 243 -27.42 12.28 -16.28
N SER A 244 -27.37 12.58 -17.58
CA SER A 244 -27.04 11.63 -18.64
C SER A 244 -25.56 11.62 -18.99
N PHE A 245 -25.11 10.50 -19.55
CA PHE A 245 -23.71 10.19 -19.81
C PHE A 245 -23.50 10.09 -21.33
N THR A 246 -22.74 11.00 -21.93
CA THR A 246 -22.30 10.85 -23.33
C THR A 246 -21.31 9.69 -23.46
N VAL A 247 -21.09 9.19 -24.67
CA VAL A 247 -20.13 8.09 -24.91
C VAL A 247 -18.72 8.47 -24.45
N ASP A 248 -18.28 9.70 -24.76
CA ASP A 248 -16.95 10.19 -24.35
C ASP A 248 -16.82 10.40 -22.85
N GLN A 249 -17.89 10.88 -22.21
CA GLN A 249 -17.94 10.98 -20.76
C GLN A 249 -17.83 9.58 -20.14
N ARG A 250 -18.58 8.58 -20.63
CA ARG A 250 -18.54 7.20 -20.08
C ARG A 250 -17.13 6.62 -20.16
N LYS A 251 -16.48 6.82 -21.30
CA LYS A 251 -15.09 6.39 -21.51
C LYS A 251 -14.15 7.08 -20.53
N SER A 252 -14.24 8.40 -20.39
CA SER A 252 -13.38 9.18 -19.49
C SER A 252 -13.60 8.83 -18.01
N ALA A 253 -14.83 8.62 -17.57
CA ALA A 253 -15.12 8.16 -16.21
C ALA A 253 -14.64 6.73 -15.96
N SER A 254 -14.70 5.86 -16.96
CA SER A 254 -14.09 4.53 -16.90
C SER A 254 -12.57 4.64 -16.76
N ILE A 255 -11.92 5.54 -17.50
CA ILE A 255 -10.47 5.77 -17.36
C ILE A 255 -10.14 6.28 -15.96
N TRP A 256 -10.88 7.28 -15.46
CA TRP A 256 -10.74 7.81 -14.10
C TRP A 256 -10.81 6.70 -13.03
N MET A 257 -11.86 5.88 -13.08
CA MET A 257 -11.97 4.74 -12.16
C MET A 257 -10.89 3.69 -12.37
N GLY A 258 -10.43 3.48 -13.61
CA GLY A 258 -9.29 2.61 -13.91
C GLY A 258 -8.01 3.05 -13.22
N LYS A 259 -7.72 4.36 -13.19
CA LYS A 259 -6.57 4.93 -12.45
C LYS A 259 -6.68 4.63 -10.96
N ILE A 260 -7.85 4.89 -10.37
CA ILE A 260 -8.09 4.67 -8.94
C ILE A 260 -7.96 3.18 -8.58
N ILE A 261 -8.58 2.29 -9.37
CA ILE A 261 -8.50 0.84 -9.15
C ILE A 261 -7.05 0.37 -9.27
N LEU A 262 -6.35 0.75 -10.33
CA LEU A 262 -4.95 0.37 -10.49
C LEU A 262 -4.09 0.93 -9.35
N GLY A 263 -4.29 2.19 -8.94
CA GLY A 263 -3.62 2.78 -7.79
C GLY A 263 -3.85 1.95 -6.52
N GLU A 264 -5.09 1.56 -6.23
CA GLU A 264 -5.46 0.77 -5.06
C GLU A 264 -4.82 -0.63 -5.04
N PHE A 265 -4.68 -1.29 -6.20
CA PHE A 265 -4.20 -2.67 -6.28
C PHE A 265 -2.75 -2.85 -6.74
N THR A 266 -2.08 -1.79 -7.22
CA THR A 266 -0.67 -1.86 -7.68
C THR A 266 0.30 -1.10 -6.78
N THR A 267 -0.15 -0.37 -5.76
CA THR A 267 0.75 0.41 -4.88
C THR A 267 1.25 -0.34 -3.63
N GLY A 268 0.99 -1.65 -3.54
CA GLY A 268 1.67 -2.55 -2.61
C GLY A 268 1.38 -2.39 -1.10
N ARG A 269 1.99 -3.30 -0.32
CA ARG A 269 1.75 -3.69 1.09
C ARG A 269 1.74 -2.58 2.17
N ARG A 270 1.93 -1.31 1.81
CA ARG A 270 2.08 -0.20 2.77
C ARG A 270 0.78 0.48 3.16
N SER A 271 -0.31 0.24 2.42
CA SER A 271 -1.65 0.67 2.83
C SER A 271 -2.31 -0.43 3.68
N ARG A 272 -2.13 -0.38 5.01
CA ARG A 272 -2.92 -1.22 5.96
C ARG A 272 -4.44 -1.08 5.77
N GLN A 273 -4.86 -0.02 5.07
CA GLN A 273 -6.23 0.31 4.73
C GLN A 273 -6.57 0.05 3.25
N SER A 274 -5.86 -0.86 2.56
CA SER A 274 -6.26 -1.23 1.19
C SER A 274 -7.48 -2.16 1.22
N LEU A 275 -8.28 -2.15 0.16
CA LEU A 275 -9.44 -3.04 0.01
C LEU A 275 -9.06 -4.52 0.13
N GLU A 276 -7.87 -4.88 -0.33
CA GLU A 276 -7.33 -6.24 -0.23
C GLU A 276 -6.88 -6.58 1.19
N SER A 277 -6.17 -5.67 1.87
CA SER A 277 -5.73 -5.88 3.26
C SER A 277 -6.89 -5.95 4.24
N MET A 278 -7.97 -5.21 3.97
CA MET A 278 -9.22 -5.24 4.75
C MET A 278 -10.10 -6.47 4.44
N GLY A 279 -9.68 -7.32 3.50
CA GLY A 279 -10.46 -8.50 3.09
C GLY A 279 -11.78 -8.17 2.42
N LEU A 280 -11.90 -6.99 1.78
CA LEU A 280 -13.10 -6.59 1.04
C LEU A 280 -13.07 -7.07 -0.40
N VAL A 281 -11.89 -7.04 -1.03
CA VAL A 281 -11.69 -7.43 -2.43
C VAL A 281 -10.50 -8.38 -2.54
N GLY A 282 -10.63 -9.43 -3.35
CA GLY A 282 -9.52 -10.28 -3.76
C GLY A 282 -9.20 -10.11 -5.24
N VAL A 283 -7.96 -10.43 -5.60
CA VAL A 283 -7.50 -10.46 -6.99
C VAL A 283 -7.23 -11.92 -7.40
N SER A 284 -7.78 -12.31 -8.53
CA SER A 284 -7.42 -13.56 -9.22
C SER A 284 -6.68 -13.24 -10.51
N TYR A 285 -5.66 -14.03 -10.79
CA TYR A 285 -4.82 -13.94 -11.98
C TYR A 285 -5.32 -14.81 -13.14
N PHE A 286 -6.18 -15.77 -12.83
CA PHE A 286 -6.64 -16.79 -13.78
C PHE A 286 -8.15 -16.85 -13.79
N GLN A 287 -8.73 -17.08 -14.96
CA GLN A 287 -10.14 -17.44 -15.07
C GLN A 287 -10.34 -18.89 -14.65
N LYS A 288 -11.52 -19.20 -14.10
CA LYS A 288 -11.89 -20.60 -13.82
C LYS A 288 -11.81 -21.41 -15.12
N GLY A 289 -11.03 -22.48 -15.12
CA GLY A 289 -10.81 -23.33 -16.30
C GLY A 289 -9.67 -22.89 -17.24
N ASP A 290 -9.08 -21.71 -17.01
CA ASP A 290 -7.91 -21.19 -17.74
C ASP A 290 -6.68 -21.09 -16.82
N GLN A 291 -6.66 -21.93 -15.79
CA GLN A 291 -5.56 -22.02 -14.86
C GLN A 291 -4.43 -22.81 -15.50
N PRO A 292 -3.18 -22.39 -15.31
CA PRO A 292 -2.05 -23.22 -15.68
C PRO A 292 -2.08 -24.58 -14.96
N ASP A 293 -1.47 -25.60 -15.56
CA ASP A 293 -1.35 -26.92 -14.94
C ASP A 293 -0.38 -26.88 -13.74
N PHE A 294 -0.92 -26.50 -12.59
CA PHE A 294 -0.20 -26.46 -11.32
C PHE A 294 0.15 -27.87 -10.82
N SER A 295 -0.51 -28.93 -11.28
CA SER A 295 -0.19 -30.29 -10.83
C SER A 295 1.13 -30.76 -11.43
N SER A 296 1.34 -30.55 -12.74
CA SER A 296 2.59 -30.89 -13.39
C SER A 296 3.75 -30.09 -12.82
N LEU A 297 3.57 -28.77 -12.64
CA LEU A 297 4.59 -27.93 -12.01
C LEU A 297 4.89 -28.38 -10.57
N GLY A 298 3.85 -28.63 -9.76
CA GLY A 298 4.00 -29.07 -8.38
C GLY A 298 4.86 -30.34 -8.25
N LYS A 299 4.68 -31.31 -9.15
CA LYS A 299 5.51 -32.53 -9.20
C LYS A 299 6.99 -32.24 -9.48
N GLU A 300 7.30 -31.26 -10.32
CA GLU A 300 8.69 -30.89 -10.64
C GLU A 300 9.41 -30.22 -9.46
N ILE A 301 8.67 -29.51 -8.60
CA ILE A 301 9.24 -28.70 -7.50
C ILE A 301 8.92 -29.24 -6.10
N GLY A 302 8.28 -30.42 -6.01
CA GLY A 302 7.93 -31.06 -4.74
C GLY A 302 6.78 -30.40 -3.97
N LEU A 303 5.89 -29.66 -4.65
CA LEU A 303 4.76 -28.96 -4.05
C LEU A 303 3.41 -29.61 -4.39
N SER A 304 2.44 -29.48 -3.48
CA SER A 304 1.04 -29.77 -3.80
C SER A 304 0.47 -28.74 -4.78
N THR A 305 -0.61 -29.09 -5.49
CA THR A 305 -1.29 -28.17 -6.42
C THR A 305 -1.66 -26.83 -5.75
N ASP A 306 -2.15 -26.87 -4.51
CA ASP A 306 -2.50 -25.67 -3.75
C ASP A 306 -1.28 -24.84 -3.37
N GLN A 307 -0.19 -25.50 -2.96
CA GLN A 307 1.07 -24.82 -2.65
C GLN A 307 1.69 -24.18 -3.90
N THR A 308 1.63 -24.85 -5.03
CA THR A 308 2.08 -24.31 -6.32
C THR A 308 1.24 -23.11 -6.73
N SER A 309 -0.09 -23.20 -6.63
CA SER A 309 -0.99 -22.07 -6.90
C SER A 309 -0.68 -20.88 -5.97
N ALA A 310 -0.45 -21.12 -4.68
CA ALA A 310 -0.10 -20.09 -3.71
C ALA A 310 1.26 -19.45 -4.01
N LEU A 311 2.28 -20.24 -4.37
CA LEU A 311 3.59 -19.75 -4.78
C LEU A 311 3.47 -18.84 -6.01
N ILE A 312 2.79 -19.29 -7.07
CA ILE A 312 2.59 -18.50 -8.28
C ILE A 312 1.80 -17.22 -7.98
N GLY A 313 0.74 -17.31 -7.17
CA GLY A 313 -0.02 -16.14 -6.71
C GLY A 313 0.86 -15.11 -6.00
N HIS A 314 1.71 -15.54 -5.06
CA HIS A 314 2.63 -14.66 -4.35
C HIS A 314 3.65 -13.98 -5.28
N LEU A 315 4.19 -14.73 -6.26
CA LEU A 315 5.12 -14.17 -7.25
C LEU A 315 4.44 -13.15 -8.18
N LEU A 316 3.17 -13.37 -8.54
CA LEU A 316 2.37 -12.45 -9.36
C LEU A 316 1.92 -11.21 -8.56
N ASP A 317 1.65 -11.37 -7.27
CA ASP A 317 1.39 -10.25 -6.35
C ASP A 317 2.58 -9.32 -6.25
N ASP A 318 3.79 -9.87 -6.13
CA ASP A 318 5.02 -9.08 -6.11
C ASP A 318 5.18 -8.23 -7.39
N LEU A 319 4.93 -8.82 -8.57
CA LEU A 319 4.87 -8.08 -9.82
C LEU A 319 3.82 -6.97 -9.83
N ARG A 320 2.59 -7.31 -9.42
CA ARG A 320 1.47 -6.37 -9.39
C ARG A 320 1.79 -5.17 -8.50
N PHE A 321 2.38 -5.38 -7.33
CA PHE A 321 2.76 -4.32 -6.38
C PHE A 321 3.91 -3.44 -6.87
N ARG A 322 4.73 -3.95 -7.80
CA ARG A 322 5.73 -3.16 -8.53
C ARG A 322 5.16 -2.52 -9.78
N LYS A 323 3.84 -2.62 -10.01
CA LYS A 323 3.14 -2.12 -11.21
C LYS A 323 3.73 -2.67 -12.51
N ALA A 324 4.20 -3.91 -12.48
CA ALA A 324 4.61 -4.66 -13.66
C ALA A 324 3.38 -5.16 -14.44
N VAL A 325 2.56 -4.22 -14.89
CA VAL A 325 1.24 -4.47 -15.46
C VAL A 325 1.09 -3.68 -16.74
N LYS A 326 0.34 -4.23 -17.70
CA LYS A 326 -0.02 -3.47 -18.89
C LYS A 326 -1.04 -2.40 -18.50
N LEU A 327 -0.65 -1.14 -18.63
CA LEU A 327 -1.57 -0.02 -18.41
C LEU A 327 -2.56 0.11 -19.59
N PRO A 328 -3.86 0.25 -19.31
CA PRO A 328 -4.86 0.58 -20.31
C PRO A 328 -4.58 1.92 -21.01
N THR A 329 -5.09 2.08 -22.24
CA THR A 329 -5.01 3.35 -22.96
C THR A 329 -5.63 4.49 -22.14
N GLY A 330 -4.91 5.60 -22.00
CA GLY A 330 -5.34 6.77 -21.22
C GLY A 330 -4.94 6.75 -19.74
N ILE A 331 -4.22 5.71 -19.29
CA ILE A 331 -3.62 5.62 -17.96
C ILE A 331 -2.10 5.66 -18.12
N PHE A 332 -1.46 6.61 -17.45
CA PHE A 332 -0.03 6.86 -17.57
C PHE A 332 0.74 6.34 -16.35
N PRO A 333 2.02 5.92 -16.51
CA PRO A 333 2.82 5.39 -15.41
C PRO A 333 2.94 6.33 -14.20
N ASP A 334 2.88 7.64 -14.39
CA ASP A 334 3.10 8.62 -13.33
C ASP A 334 1.82 9.38 -12.94
N ASP A 335 0.65 8.82 -13.27
CA ASP A 335 -0.64 9.35 -12.82
C ASP A 335 -0.66 9.51 -11.27
N PRO A 336 -1.21 10.61 -10.73
CA PRO A 336 -1.18 10.91 -9.29
C PRO A 336 -1.77 9.82 -8.39
N GLU A 337 -2.73 9.03 -8.89
CA GLU A 337 -3.37 7.93 -8.15
C GLU A 337 -2.37 6.84 -7.74
N PHE A 338 -1.23 6.74 -8.43
CA PHE A 338 -0.15 5.82 -8.07
C PHE A 338 0.75 6.33 -6.93
N GLY A 339 0.59 7.59 -6.52
CA GLY A 339 1.36 8.20 -5.44
C GLY A 339 2.87 8.10 -5.66
N THR A 340 3.57 7.49 -4.72
CA THR A 340 5.02 7.28 -4.78
C THR A 340 5.43 6.08 -5.64
N ASN A 341 4.48 5.32 -6.17
CA ASN A 341 4.75 4.21 -7.08
C ASN A 341 4.80 4.71 -8.52
N LYS A 342 5.81 5.51 -8.86
CA LYS A 342 6.03 6.04 -10.21
C LYS A 342 6.67 5.01 -11.15
N GLY A 343 6.58 5.24 -12.45
CA GLY A 343 7.15 4.36 -13.49
C GLY A 343 6.31 3.12 -13.80
N ASN A 344 6.79 2.27 -14.71
CA ASN A 344 6.17 1.00 -15.08
C ASN A 344 7.30 0.02 -15.48
N PRO A 345 7.77 -0.82 -14.56
CA PRO A 345 8.95 -1.66 -14.79
C PRO A 345 8.66 -2.79 -15.78
N HIS A 346 9.66 -3.11 -16.60
CA HIS A 346 9.60 -4.22 -17.55
C HIS A 346 10.39 -5.40 -17.01
N PHE A 347 9.79 -6.59 -16.94
CA PHE A 347 10.48 -7.79 -16.45
C PHE A 347 10.89 -8.70 -17.60
N ILE A 348 12.16 -9.10 -17.60
CA ILE A 348 12.70 -10.10 -18.52
C ILE A 348 12.87 -11.45 -17.83
N ARG A 349 12.71 -12.52 -18.61
CA ARG A 349 12.83 -13.89 -18.11
C ARG A 349 14.28 -14.31 -17.86
N GLN A 350 15.13 -14.09 -18.85
CA GLN A 350 16.53 -14.52 -18.91
C GLN A 350 17.33 -13.51 -19.73
N GLY A 351 18.65 -13.52 -19.55
CA GLY A 351 19.57 -12.60 -20.22
C GLY A 351 19.97 -11.42 -19.34
N LYS A 352 20.85 -10.55 -19.86
CA LYS A 352 21.28 -9.34 -19.14
C LYS A 352 20.21 -8.26 -19.29
N PRO A 353 19.67 -7.70 -18.19
CA PRO A 353 18.68 -6.63 -18.27
C PRO A 353 19.26 -5.41 -18.99
N ARG A 354 18.45 -4.77 -19.84
CA ARG A 354 18.74 -3.45 -20.40
C ARG A 354 18.27 -2.35 -19.43
N SER A 355 18.58 -1.10 -19.75
CA SER A 355 18.08 0.05 -18.98
C SER A 355 16.54 0.01 -18.89
N GLY A 356 16.01 0.04 -17.67
CA GLY A 356 14.57 -0.03 -17.40
C GLY A 356 13.97 -1.45 -17.40
N GLU A 357 14.79 -2.50 -17.57
CA GLU A 357 14.40 -3.90 -17.45
C GLU A 357 14.92 -4.52 -16.16
N GLU A 358 14.13 -5.40 -15.56
CA GLU A 358 14.51 -6.19 -14.38
C GLU A 358 14.38 -7.69 -14.67
N ARG A 359 15.25 -8.53 -14.10
CA ARG A 359 15.04 -9.98 -14.18
C ARG A 359 13.86 -10.38 -13.31
N TRP A 360 13.04 -11.32 -13.81
CA TRP A 360 11.91 -11.85 -13.06
C TRP A 360 12.36 -12.40 -11.71
N ILE A 361 13.19 -13.46 -11.65
CA ILE A 361 13.58 -14.03 -10.35
C ILE A 361 14.53 -13.08 -9.60
N GLY A 362 15.32 -12.33 -10.36
CA GLY A 362 16.33 -11.43 -9.88
C GLY A 362 17.67 -11.64 -10.59
N ASP A 363 18.51 -10.62 -10.59
CA ASP A 363 19.92 -10.65 -11.00
C ASP A 363 20.84 -10.94 -9.80
N THR A 364 20.54 -10.38 -8.63
CA THR A 364 21.39 -10.49 -7.44
C THR A 364 20.81 -11.46 -6.39
N PRO A 365 21.65 -12.13 -5.58
CA PRO A 365 21.21 -13.00 -4.48
C PRO A 365 20.39 -12.28 -3.40
N ARG A 366 20.47 -10.95 -3.34
CA ARG A 366 19.79 -10.11 -2.33
C ARG A 366 18.31 -9.87 -2.65
N GLN A 367 17.87 -10.08 -3.90
CA GLN A 367 16.49 -9.77 -4.30
C GLN A 367 15.48 -10.74 -3.68
N LEU A 368 14.41 -10.19 -3.10
CA LEU A 368 13.42 -10.95 -2.34
C LEU A 368 12.79 -12.11 -3.12
N ARG A 369 12.44 -11.88 -4.38
CA ARG A 369 11.79 -12.92 -5.20
C ARG A 369 12.70 -14.15 -5.32
N ARG A 370 14.00 -13.93 -5.47
CA ARG A 370 15.03 -14.98 -5.50
C ARG A 370 15.15 -15.69 -4.16
N GLN A 371 15.30 -14.94 -3.07
CA GLN A 371 15.40 -15.50 -1.72
C GLN A 371 14.15 -16.30 -1.32
N TYR A 372 12.97 -15.80 -1.69
CA TYR A 372 11.70 -16.48 -1.44
C TYR A 372 11.64 -17.83 -2.19
N VAL A 373 12.00 -17.85 -3.48
CA VAL A 373 12.07 -19.09 -4.25
C VAL A 373 13.13 -20.05 -3.70
N GLN A 374 14.31 -19.55 -3.31
CA GLN A 374 15.34 -20.34 -2.64
C GLN A 374 14.83 -20.98 -1.36
N ARG A 375 14.13 -20.21 -0.51
CA ARG A 375 13.58 -20.71 0.74
C ARG A 375 12.49 -21.76 0.51
N VAL A 376 11.65 -21.58 -0.49
CA VAL A 376 10.65 -22.58 -0.89
C VAL A 376 11.34 -23.86 -1.36
N LEU A 377 12.37 -23.76 -2.20
CA LEU A 377 13.14 -24.93 -2.65
C LEU A 377 13.84 -25.66 -1.49
N GLU A 378 14.47 -24.90 -0.58
CA GLU A 378 15.15 -25.41 0.61
C GLU A 378 14.19 -26.21 1.51
N ILE A 379 13.02 -25.64 1.84
CA ILE A 379 12.01 -26.29 2.68
C ILE A 379 11.50 -27.59 2.04
N ASN A 380 11.43 -27.63 0.70
CA ASN A 380 10.99 -28.80 -0.05
C ASN A 380 12.13 -29.76 -0.41
N ARG A 381 13.33 -29.57 0.15
CA ARG A 381 14.51 -30.43 -0.06
C ARG A 381 14.92 -30.55 -1.53
N MET A 382 14.69 -29.48 -2.30
CA MET A 382 15.11 -29.34 -3.69
C MET A 382 16.44 -28.57 -3.77
N ASP A 383 17.14 -28.65 -4.91
CA ASP A 383 18.35 -27.84 -5.13
C ASP A 383 18.00 -26.34 -5.14
N PHE A 384 18.45 -25.62 -4.12
CA PHE A 384 18.26 -24.18 -3.92
C PHE A 384 19.50 -23.36 -4.34
N SER A 385 20.47 -23.97 -5.04
CA SER A 385 21.62 -23.28 -5.59
C SER A 385 21.22 -22.11 -6.49
N ASP A 386 22.07 -21.09 -6.56
CA ASP A 386 21.85 -19.92 -7.42
C ASP A 386 21.66 -20.30 -8.89
N GLU A 387 22.40 -21.30 -9.35
CA GLU A 387 22.24 -21.83 -10.70
C GLU A 387 20.89 -22.51 -10.88
N SER A 388 20.43 -23.32 -9.93
CA SER A 388 19.12 -23.98 -9.99
C SER A 388 17.99 -22.95 -10.04
N VAL A 389 18.04 -21.92 -9.19
CA VAL A 389 17.00 -20.88 -9.12
C VAL A 389 16.91 -20.07 -10.42
N VAL A 390 18.04 -19.82 -11.08
CA VAL A 390 18.13 -19.04 -12.34
C VAL A 390 17.98 -19.89 -13.61
N LYS A 391 18.34 -21.18 -13.58
CA LYS A 391 18.16 -22.14 -14.71
C LYS A 391 16.80 -22.83 -14.69
N ASN A 392 16.13 -22.89 -13.53
CA ASN A 392 14.79 -23.44 -13.39
C ASN A 392 13.61 -22.42 -13.48
N PRO A 393 13.70 -21.19 -14.04
CA PRO A 393 12.51 -20.40 -14.36
C PRO A 393 11.74 -21.00 -15.55
N TYR A 394 12.19 -22.13 -16.09
CA TYR A 394 11.42 -22.95 -17.03
C TYR A 394 10.22 -23.64 -16.39
N SER A 395 10.35 -24.13 -15.15
CA SER A 395 9.25 -24.72 -14.40
C SER A 395 8.27 -23.63 -13.91
N TYR A 396 8.77 -22.57 -13.26
CA TYR A 396 7.92 -21.52 -12.69
C TYR A 396 7.15 -20.65 -13.72
N LEU A 397 7.74 -20.38 -14.90
CA LEU A 397 7.15 -19.52 -15.94
C LEU A 397 6.70 -20.27 -17.21
N GLY A 398 6.93 -21.59 -17.32
CA GLY A 398 6.32 -22.41 -18.38
C GLY A 398 4.81 -22.22 -18.43
N LEU A 399 4.22 -21.95 -17.26
CA LEU A 399 2.82 -21.59 -17.04
C LEU A 399 2.45 -20.19 -17.57
N VAL A 400 3.33 -19.18 -17.46
CA VAL A 400 3.03 -17.80 -17.90
C VAL A 400 3.22 -17.62 -19.41
N LYS A 401 3.99 -18.50 -20.07
CA LYS A 401 4.22 -18.47 -21.53
C LYS A 401 2.94 -18.56 -22.37
N LYS A 402 1.87 -19.16 -21.84
CA LYS A 402 0.55 -19.24 -22.51
C LYS A 402 -0.33 -18.02 -22.21
N TYR A 403 -0.05 -17.31 -21.13
CA TYR A 403 -0.83 -16.20 -20.61
C TYR A 403 -0.08 -14.90 -20.80
N ARG A 404 -0.20 -14.39 -22.01
CA ARG A 404 0.53 -13.21 -22.49
C ARG A 404 0.22 -11.93 -21.70
N TRP A 405 -0.67 -11.95 -20.71
CA TRP A 405 -1.11 -10.77 -19.97
C TRP A 405 -1.61 -11.18 -18.58
N ILE A 406 -1.22 -10.46 -17.52
CA ILE A 406 -1.89 -10.57 -16.23
C ILE A 406 -3.27 -9.90 -16.38
N ALA A 407 -4.30 -10.72 -16.60
CA ALA A 407 -5.68 -10.27 -16.59
C ALA A 407 -6.21 -10.33 -15.16
N TYR A 408 -6.24 -9.19 -14.47
CA TYR A 408 -6.81 -9.10 -13.14
C TYR A 408 -8.31 -9.36 -13.19
N ARG A 409 -8.79 -10.26 -12.35
CA ARG A 409 -10.20 -10.38 -12.00
C ARG A 409 -10.39 -10.07 -10.53
N PHE A 410 -11.42 -9.29 -10.22
CA PHE A 410 -11.70 -8.85 -8.87
C PHE A 410 -12.92 -9.57 -8.33
N PHE A 411 -12.86 -10.06 -7.09
CA PHE A 411 -13.98 -10.72 -6.43
C PHE A 411 -14.20 -10.18 -5.02
N ASN A 412 -15.43 -10.23 -4.54
CA ASN A 412 -15.77 -9.83 -3.17
C ASN A 412 -15.50 -11.00 -2.22
N ARG A 413 -14.61 -10.81 -1.24
CA ARG A 413 -14.25 -11.86 -0.27
C ARG A 413 -15.34 -12.14 0.76
N ARG A 414 -16.31 -11.22 0.94
CA ARG A 414 -17.46 -11.44 1.86
C ARG A 414 -18.45 -12.49 1.35
N LEU A 415 -18.38 -12.84 0.07
CA LEU A 415 -19.27 -13.81 -0.59
C LEU A 415 -18.58 -15.14 -0.89
N SER A 416 -17.30 -15.30 -0.53
CA SER A 416 -16.47 -16.48 -0.84
C SER A 416 -16.23 -17.43 0.36
N THR A 417 -17.07 -17.34 1.37
CA THR A 417 -17.25 -18.34 2.46
C THR A 417 -18.69 -18.81 2.40
#